data_AF-A0A5J4QKX9-F1
#
_entry.id   AF-A0A5J4QKX9-F1
#
_cell.length_a   1.000
_cell.length_b   1.000
_cell.length_c   1.000
_cell.angle_alpha   90.00
_cell.angle_beta   90.00
_cell.angle_gamma   90.00
#
_symmetry.space_group_name_H-M   'P 1'
#
loop_
_entity.id
_entity.type
_entity.pdbx_description
1 polymer ?
#
loop_
_entity_poly.entity_id
_entity_poly.type
_entity_poly.pdbx_seq_one_letter_code
_entity_poly.pdbx_strand_id
1 'polypeptide(L)'
;MVIFNVGFSDFDLLRNESHCPMCYSTIKGIMPGFNNCIWRIDFRKTNGIVSRLKWKKAGDEYTTYDEAQAGTADFTRLIMHAKQLSDTREQTIVSEGKEMKTTEDIIGEIGTIFKTYRFEPIYPQRW
;
A
#
# COMPACT_ATOMS: atom_id res chain seq x y z
N MET A 1 -14.55 22.55 1.53
CA MET A 1 -13.34 21.72 1.54
C MET A 1 -12.69 21.81 0.17
N VAL A 2 -11.37 22.02 0.10
CA VAL A 2 -10.61 22.10 -1.16
C VAL A 2 -9.54 21.01 -1.12
N ILE A 3 -9.38 20.26 -2.20
CA ILE A 3 -8.38 19.19 -2.33
C ILE A 3 -7.32 19.65 -3.32
N PHE A 4 -6.07 19.67 -2.88
CA PHE A 4 -4.91 19.85 -3.75
C PHE A 4 -4.33 18.46 -4.08
N ASN A 5 -4.24 18.14 -5.37
CA ASN A 5 -3.72 16.85 -5.81
C ASN A 5 -2.22 16.96 -6.10
N VAL A 6 -1.43 16.27 -5.28
CA VAL A 6 0.04 16.15 -5.40
C VAL A 6 0.48 15.08 -6.40
N GLY A 7 -0.37 14.09 -6.66
CA GLY A 7 -0.01 12.87 -7.38
C GLY A 7 0.77 11.87 -6.52
N PHE A 8 1.49 10.96 -7.18
CA PHE A 8 2.28 9.90 -6.53
C PHE A 8 3.71 10.38 -6.27
N SER A 9 3.86 11.28 -5.29
CA SER A 9 5.16 11.83 -4.93
C SER A 9 5.31 12.01 -3.42
N ASP A 10 6.49 12.48 -3.05
CA ASP A 10 6.77 12.92 -1.69
C ASP A 10 6.21 14.33 -1.50
N PHE A 11 5.57 14.59 -0.36
CA PHE A 11 5.04 15.89 0.00
C PHE A 11 5.31 16.19 1.47
N ASP A 12 5.61 17.43 1.80
CA ASP A 12 5.80 17.87 3.19
C ASP A 12 4.69 18.84 3.55
N LEU A 13 3.83 18.45 4.50
CA LEU A 13 2.62 19.20 4.83
C LEU A 13 2.93 20.62 5.35
N LEU A 14 4.10 20.79 5.97
CA LEU A 14 4.49 22.05 6.62
C LEU A 14 5.37 22.93 5.72
N ARG A 15 6.12 22.34 4.79
CA ARG A 15 7.11 23.06 3.98
C ARG A 15 6.70 23.28 2.54
N ASN A 16 5.86 22.42 1.98
CA ASN A 16 5.48 22.53 0.59
C ASN A 16 4.25 23.41 0.46
N GLU A 17 4.24 24.24 -0.58
CA GLU A 17 3.08 25.03 -0.94
C GLU A 17 2.03 24.16 -1.63
N SER A 18 0.76 24.42 -1.33
CA SER A 18 -0.38 23.82 -2.02
C SER A 18 -1.18 24.93 -2.68
N HIS A 19 -1.85 24.62 -3.80
CA HIS A 19 -2.65 25.61 -4.53
C HIS A 19 -4.08 25.12 -4.71
N CYS A 20 -5.02 26.06 -4.69
CA CYS A 20 -6.40 25.77 -5.06
C CYS A 20 -6.47 25.47 -6.57
N PRO A 21 -7.03 24.32 -7.01
CA PRO A 21 -7.09 23.98 -8.43
C PRO A 21 -8.01 24.90 -9.26
N MET A 22 -8.89 25.66 -8.62
CA MET A 22 -9.85 26.54 -9.29
C MET A 22 -9.30 27.97 -9.51
N CYS A 23 -8.64 28.52 -8.50
CA CYS A 23 -8.20 29.93 -8.50
C CYS A 23 -6.68 30.10 -8.32
N TYR A 24 -5.94 29.01 -8.17
CA TYR A 24 -4.48 28.96 -8.01
C TYR A 24 -3.91 29.72 -6.82
N SER A 25 -4.77 30.24 -5.92
CA SER A 25 -4.32 30.84 -4.67
C SER A 25 -3.63 29.80 -3.80
N THR A 26 -2.58 30.20 -3.09
CA THR A 26 -1.91 29.36 -2.10
C THR A 26 -2.87 28.99 -0.97
N ILE A 27 -2.90 27.72 -0.61
CA ILE A 27 -3.70 27.17 0.48
C ILE A 27 -2.79 26.42 1.44
N LYS A 28 -3.16 26.41 2.73
CA LYS A 28 -2.45 25.63 3.74
C LYS A 28 -3.09 24.24 3.84
N GLY A 29 -2.28 23.19 3.67
CA GLY A 29 -2.70 21.82 3.92
C GLY A 29 -3.02 21.62 5.40
N ILE A 30 -4.16 20.98 5.69
CA ILE A 30 -4.60 20.68 7.06
C ILE A 30 -4.50 19.18 7.34
N MET A 31 -4.90 18.35 6.37
CA MET A 31 -4.89 16.90 6.49
C MET A 31 -4.48 16.24 5.18
N PRO A 32 -3.74 15.12 5.24
CA PRO A 32 -3.50 14.29 4.07
C PRO A 32 -4.66 13.35 3.78
N GLY A 33 -4.84 13.03 2.50
CA GLY A 33 -5.74 11.99 2.05
C GLY A 33 -5.10 11.14 0.98
N PHE A 34 -5.42 9.86 1.00
CA PHE A 34 -4.83 8.83 0.17
C PHE A 34 -5.94 8.05 -0.56
N ASN A 35 -5.74 7.83 -1.86
CA ASN A 35 -6.66 7.09 -2.70
C ASN A 35 -5.86 6.39 -3.80
N ASN A 36 -6.20 5.14 -4.09
CA ASN A 36 -5.60 4.35 -5.17
C ASN A 36 -4.06 4.35 -5.16
N CYS A 37 -3.48 4.27 -3.97
CA CYS A 37 -2.04 4.40 -3.78
C CYS A 37 -1.53 3.54 -2.63
N ILE A 38 -0.21 3.33 -2.63
CA ILE A 38 0.50 2.80 -1.47
C ILE A 38 1.23 3.96 -0.83
N TRP A 39 1.01 4.13 0.47
CA TRP A 39 1.44 5.32 1.17
C TRP A 39 2.08 5.00 2.52
N ARG A 40 2.91 5.92 2.99
CA ARG A 40 3.38 5.98 4.37
C ARG A 40 3.56 7.43 4.78
N ILE A 41 3.65 7.65 6.09
CA ILE A 41 3.98 8.96 6.65
C ILE A 41 5.21 8.82 7.54
N ASP A 42 6.13 9.76 7.35
CA ASP A 42 7.33 9.92 8.17
C ASP A 42 7.16 11.20 9.01
N PHE A 43 7.25 11.05 10.33
CA PHE A 43 7.20 12.15 11.30
C PHE A 43 8.59 12.44 11.82
N ARG A 44 8.91 13.72 11.96
CA ARG A 44 10.08 14.17 12.73
C ARG A 44 9.60 14.98 13.92
N LYS A 45 9.88 14.52 15.13
CA LYS A 45 9.57 15.24 16.38
C LYS A 45 10.56 16.38 16.62
N THR A 46 10.21 17.32 17.49
CA THR A 46 11.08 18.44 17.91
C THR A 46 12.42 17.98 18.49
N ASN A 47 12.43 16.86 19.20
CA ASN A 47 13.65 16.23 19.73
C ASN A 47 14.53 15.54 18.66
N GLY A 48 14.17 15.63 17.38
CA GLY A 48 14.90 15.05 16.27
C GLY A 48 14.61 13.58 15.98
N ILE A 49 13.81 12.88 16.82
CA ILE A 49 13.42 11.50 16.59
C ILE A 49 12.54 11.40 15.34
N VAL A 50 12.88 10.46 14.45
CA VAL A 50 12.10 10.16 13.25
C VAL A 50 11.30 8.89 13.49
N SER A 51 9.98 8.96 13.29
CA SER A 51 9.07 7.82 13.36
C SER A 51 8.46 7.60 11.98
N ARG A 52 8.53 6.37 11.47
CA ARG A 52 8.00 6.01 10.15
C ARG A 52 6.85 5.04 10.29
N LEU A 53 5.72 5.35 9.68
CA LEU A 53 4.65 4.38 9.55
C LEU A 53 5.04 3.30 8.55
N LYS A 54 4.53 2.09 8.78
CA LYS A 54 4.58 1.04 7.78
C LYS A 54 3.80 1.48 6.54
N TRP A 55 4.23 1.03 5.37
CA TRP A 55 3.47 1.21 4.14
C TRP A 55 2.09 0.60 4.27
N LYS A 56 1.07 1.35 3.86
CA LYS A 56 -0.33 0.94 3.82
C LYS A 56 -0.85 1.07 2.40
N LYS A 57 -1.82 0.22 2.06
CA LYS A 57 -2.50 0.25 0.77
C LYS A 57 -3.84 0.98 0.94
N ALA A 58 -4.08 2.02 0.16
CA ALA A 58 -5.38 2.63 -0.03
C ALA A 58 -5.92 2.17 -1.40
N GLY A 59 -7.05 1.46 -1.40
CA GLY A 59 -7.75 1.08 -2.62
C GLY A 59 -8.62 2.23 -3.14
N ASP A 60 -9.84 1.90 -3.54
CA ASP A 60 -10.79 2.88 -4.07
C ASP A 60 -11.35 3.84 -3.01
N GLU A 61 -11.20 3.50 -1.72
CA GLU A 61 -11.66 4.33 -0.62
C GLU A 61 -10.69 5.48 -0.32
N TYR A 62 -11.25 6.64 -0.01
CA TYR A 62 -10.48 7.80 0.44
C TYR A 62 -10.10 7.63 1.91
N THR A 63 -8.83 7.35 2.17
CA THR A 63 -8.31 7.20 3.53
C THR A 63 -7.66 8.50 3.97
N THR A 64 -8.13 9.09 5.06
CA THR A 64 -7.46 10.22 5.71
C THR A 64 -6.59 9.73 6.85
N TYR A 65 -5.53 10.49 7.14
CA TYR A 65 -4.77 10.29 8.36
C TYR A 65 -4.98 11.50 9.27
N ASP A 66 -5.62 11.27 10.41
CA ASP A 66 -5.80 12.29 11.44
C ASP A 66 -4.58 12.32 12.36
N GLU A 67 -3.96 13.49 12.49
CA GLU A 67 -2.83 13.72 13.37
C GLU A 67 -3.17 13.44 14.84
N ALA A 68 -4.44 13.59 15.24
CA ALA A 68 -4.90 13.25 16.59
C ALA A 68 -4.73 11.75 16.90
N GLN A 69 -4.85 10.88 15.90
CA GLN A 69 -4.63 9.44 16.05
C GLN A 69 -3.14 9.08 16.18
N ALA A 70 -2.23 9.99 15.81
CA ALA A 70 -0.78 9.78 15.86
C ALA A 70 -0.16 9.98 17.26
N GLY A 71 -0.97 10.43 18.22
CA GLY A 71 -0.49 10.94 19.50
C GLY A 71 0.06 12.35 19.31
N THR A 72 -0.65 13.32 19.88
CA THR A 72 -0.33 14.76 19.98
C THR A 72 1.10 15.02 20.46
N ALA A 73 2.08 14.89 19.59
CA ALA A 73 3.48 15.09 19.89
C ALA A 73 4.08 16.02 18.84
N ASP A 74 4.40 17.23 19.26
CA ASP A 74 5.00 18.30 18.47
C ASP A 74 5.96 17.77 17.40
N PHE A 75 5.50 17.78 16.14
CA PHE A 75 6.31 17.38 15.00
C PHE A 75 6.78 18.62 14.24
N THR A 76 8.05 18.62 13.89
CA THR A 76 8.71 19.65 13.07
C THR A 76 8.60 19.36 11.59
N ARG A 77 8.24 18.11 11.23
CA ARG A 77 8.11 17.68 9.85
C ARG A 77 7.13 16.52 9.74
N LEU A 78 6.26 16.59 8.72
CA LEU A 78 5.35 15.51 8.34
C LEU A 78 5.51 15.31 6.83
N ILE A 79 6.16 14.22 6.45
CA ILE A 79 6.41 13.88 5.04
C ILE A 79 5.51 12.70 4.67
N MET A 80 4.68 12.91 3.67
CA MET A 80 3.89 11.86 3.04
C MET A 80 4.65 11.31 1.86
N HIS A 81 4.63 10.00 1.72
CA HIS A 81 5.17 9.30 0.56
C HIS A 81 4.03 8.52 -0.08
N ALA A 82 3.82 8.70 -1.38
CA ALA A 82 2.80 7.97 -2.15
C ALA A 82 3.42 7.34 -3.41
N LYS A 83 3.00 6.11 -3.71
CA LYS A 83 3.40 5.35 -4.91
C LYS A 83 2.18 4.77 -5.59
N GLN A 84 2.27 4.50 -6.89
CA GLN A 84 1.19 3.82 -7.60
C GLN A 84 1.08 2.38 -7.10
N LEU A 85 -0.13 1.83 -7.16
CA LEU A 85 -0.38 0.44 -6.79
C LEU A 85 0.43 -0.55 -7.66
N SER A 86 0.62 -0.20 -8.93
CA SER A 86 1.42 -0.97 -9.90
C SER A 86 2.92 -1.00 -9.61
N ASP A 87 3.45 -0.05 -8.83
CA ASP A 87 4.89 0.03 -8.54
C ASP A 87 5.35 -1.01 -7.52
N THR A 88 4.41 -1.72 -6.92
CA THR A 88 4.71 -2.73 -5.92
C THR A 88 4.92 -4.06 -6.62
N ARG A 89 6.19 -4.43 -6.80
CA ARG A 89 6.54 -5.82 -7.06
C ARG A 89 6.11 -6.63 -5.85
N GLU A 90 5.10 -7.49 -6.02
CA GLU A 90 4.86 -8.56 -5.07
C GLU A 90 6.17 -9.33 -4.92
N GLN A 91 6.77 -9.27 -3.73
CA GLN A 91 7.82 -10.21 -3.39
C GLN A 91 7.13 -11.56 -3.26
N THR A 92 7.08 -12.33 -4.34
CA THR A 92 6.92 -13.77 -4.25
C THR A 92 7.99 -14.25 -3.28
N ILE A 93 7.55 -14.70 -2.11
CA ILE A 93 8.39 -15.40 -1.16
C ILE A 93 8.90 -16.64 -1.91
N VAL A 94 10.10 -16.56 -2.50
CA VAL A 94 10.82 -17.74 -2.92
C VAL A 94 11.36 -18.34 -1.62
N SER A 95 10.56 -19.17 -0.98
CA SER A 95 11.08 -20.06 0.06
C SER A 95 12.01 -21.05 -0.64
N GLU A 96 13.32 -20.84 -0.48
CA GLU A 96 14.31 -21.85 -0.82
C GLU A 96 14.02 -23.15 -0.06
N GLY A 97 14.08 -24.26 -0.80
CA GLY A 97 14.36 -25.58 -0.23
C GLY A 97 13.17 -26.49 0.01
N LYS A 98 12.72 -27.20 -1.03
CA LYS A 98 12.91 -28.65 -1.17
C LYS A 98 12.27 -29.16 -2.45
N GLU A 99 13.10 -29.76 -3.29
CA GLU A 99 12.73 -30.64 -4.39
C GLU A 99 11.78 -31.73 -3.87
N MET A 100 10.52 -31.69 -4.29
CA MET A 100 9.57 -32.76 -4.06
C MET A 100 9.05 -33.20 -5.43
N LYS A 101 9.69 -34.24 -5.95
CA LYS A 101 9.26 -34.99 -7.13
C LYS A 101 7.86 -35.53 -6.88
N THR A 102 6.90 -35.16 -7.72
CA THR A 102 5.60 -35.83 -7.77
C THR A 102 5.76 -37.04 -8.69
N THR A 103 5.76 -38.22 -8.08
CA THR A 103 5.58 -39.50 -8.76
C THR A 103 4.11 -39.68 -9.14
N GLU A 104 3.90 -40.40 -10.25
CA GLU A 104 2.61 -40.91 -10.75
C GLU A 104 1.88 -40.06 -11.77
N ASP A 105 2.63 -39.75 -12.84
CA ASP A 105 2.11 -39.84 -14.19
C ASP A 105 2.79 -41.01 -14.94
N ILE A 106 2.52 -42.25 -14.48
CA ILE A 106 2.95 -43.46 -15.17
C ILE A 106 1.82 -43.99 -16.06
N ILE A 107 1.98 -43.70 -17.35
CA ILE A 107 1.81 -44.59 -18.50
C ILE A 107 0.40 -45.16 -18.76
N GLY A 108 -0.33 -44.46 -19.63
CA GLY A 108 -1.15 -45.02 -20.71
C GLY A 108 -0.48 -44.63 -22.03
N GLU A 109 0.60 -45.34 -22.34
CA GLU A 109 1.36 -45.50 -23.60
C GLU A 109 0.95 -44.58 -24.78
N ILE A 110 1.75 -43.64 -25.29
CA ILE A 110 3.20 -43.51 -25.33
C ILE A 110 3.55 -42.01 -25.37
N GLY A 111 4.04 -41.48 -24.25
CA GLY A 111 4.57 -40.11 -24.13
C GLY A 111 3.95 -39.19 -23.05
N THR A 112 3.71 -39.70 -21.83
CA THR A 112 3.79 -38.94 -20.54
C THR A 112 2.79 -37.77 -20.28
N ILE A 113 1.53 -38.12 -19.96
CA ILE A 113 0.62 -37.76 -18.80
C ILE A 113 1.09 -36.62 -17.83
N PHE A 114 0.30 -35.72 -17.17
CA PHE A 114 -1.12 -35.31 -17.04
C PHE A 114 -1.32 -33.79 -16.70
N LYS A 115 -2.48 -33.31 -17.15
CA LYS A 115 -3.53 -32.42 -16.57
C LYS A 115 -3.36 -31.59 -15.28
N THR A 116 -3.50 -30.28 -15.50
CA THR A 116 -4.31 -29.28 -14.79
C THR A 116 -5.48 -29.80 -13.92
N TYR A 117 -5.57 -29.34 -12.66
CA TYR A 117 -6.83 -29.31 -11.92
C TYR A 117 -7.09 -27.99 -11.18
N ARG A 118 -8.31 -27.52 -11.43
CA ARG A 118 -9.06 -26.40 -10.86
C ARG A 118 -9.60 -26.81 -9.48
N PHE A 119 -9.35 -25.99 -8.46
CA PHE A 119 -9.93 -26.12 -7.12
C PHE A 119 -11.37 -25.60 -7.12
N GLU A 120 -12.32 -26.37 -6.59
CA GLU A 120 -13.63 -25.87 -6.13
C GLU A 120 -13.91 -26.31 -4.68
N PRO A 121 -14.67 -25.51 -3.91
CA PRO A 121 -14.60 -25.49 -2.44
C PRO A 121 -15.56 -26.48 -1.76
N ILE A 122 -15.17 -26.92 -0.55
CA ILE A 122 -15.96 -27.78 0.34
C ILE A 122 -16.84 -26.89 1.25
N TYR A 123 -18.17 -27.01 1.14
CA TYR A 123 -19.12 -26.61 2.20
C TYR A 123 -19.56 -27.86 2.98
N PRO A 124 -19.70 -27.80 4.31
CA PRO A 124 -20.25 -28.91 5.09
C PRO A 124 -21.79 -28.92 5.05
N GLN A 125 -22.35 -30.12 4.83
CA GLN A 125 -23.79 -30.42 4.90
C GLN A 125 -24.31 -30.36 6.34
N ARG A 126 -25.54 -29.88 6.52
CA ARG A 126 -26.29 -29.99 7.78
C ARG A 126 -27.63 -30.70 7.47
N TRP A 127 -27.72 -31.94 7.95
CA TRP A 127 -28.83 -32.81 8.36
C TRP A 127 -30.25 -32.45 7.88
#